data_AF-A0A0R3X539-F1
#
_entry.id   AF-A0A0R3X539-F1
#
_cell.length_a   1.000
_cell.length_b   1.000
_cell.length_c   1.000
_cell.angle_alpha   90.00
_cell.angle_beta   90.00
_cell.angle_gamma   90.00
#
_symmetry.space_group_name_H-M   'P 1'
#
loop_
_entity.id
_entity.type
_entity.pdbx_description
1 polymer ?
#
loop_
_entity_poly.entity_id
_entity_poly.type
_entity_poly.pdbx_seq_one_letter_code
_entity_poly.pdbx_strand_id
1 'polypeptide(L)'
;MSSKGNTFERLPRIYEPKVYVLELYPNAKDFTFHGRVTICMFLTQPTSSIILNAKKINVISAKARHSALQSELTVPMKSIMYDEKQEKVAIHFDSELAEGDIDLCLVYKGVLADDMHGFYRSTYKDSNGEEHIILSTQFEATYARRAFPCFDEPDRKAKFRISLVIPDHLTALSCMPEVSRNPVEKCEVEKYGLPTAISHSYVKVEFDETPRMSTYIVAFIVGCFDYTEAEDVVGVRIRVYTPPNRSHLGLHALRMARSALPFYTKVFGTGYPLPKLDLVAIPDFAMGAMENWGLLTYRVVKPACACAVNPSSSLMKKCGLGYRADTLY
;
A
#
# COMPACT_ATOMS: atom_id res chain seq x y z
N MET A 1 13.75 -13.10 -40.38
CA MET A 1 14.26 -12.52 -39.11
C MET A 1 13.29 -12.91 -38.01
N SER A 2 13.71 -13.82 -37.12
CA SER A 2 12.86 -14.40 -36.08
C SER A 2 12.36 -13.32 -35.12
N SER A 3 11.04 -13.23 -34.95
CA SER A 3 10.41 -12.47 -33.88
C SER A 3 10.86 -13.09 -32.56
N LYS A 4 11.91 -12.54 -31.93
CA LYS A 4 12.25 -12.84 -30.55
C LYS A 4 11.00 -12.58 -29.72
N GLY A 5 10.36 -13.65 -29.25
CA GLY A 5 9.22 -13.58 -28.35
C GLY A 5 9.58 -12.68 -27.18
N ASN A 6 8.67 -11.75 -26.89
CA ASN A 6 8.86 -10.72 -25.87
C ASN A 6 8.89 -11.39 -24.49
N THR A 7 10.08 -11.87 -24.10
CA THR A 7 10.27 -12.67 -22.89
C THR A 7 10.35 -11.70 -21.71
N PHE A 8 9.64 -11.99 -20.63
CA PHE A 8 9.74 -11.21 -19.39
C PHE A 8 11.17 -11.27 -18.84
N GLU A 9 11.70 -10.13 -18.42
CA GLU A 9 13.03 -10.02 -17.83
C GLU A 9 12.94 -9.61 -16.37
N ARG A 10 13.62 -10.35 -15.49
CA ARG A 10 13.80 -9.96 -14.07
C ARG A 10 14.64 -8.69 -13.95
N LEU A 11 14.51 -8.00 -12.81
CA LEU A 11 15.40 -6.89 -12.49
C LEU A 11 16.84 -7.40 -12.23
N PRO A 12 17.87 -6.60 -12.55
CA PRO A 12 19.25 -6.90 -12.16
C PRO A 12 19.37 -7.16 -10.65
N ARG A 13 20.21 -8.14 -10.28
CA ARG A 13 20.43 -8.53 -8.88
C ARG A 13 21.49 -7.69 -8.16
N ILE A 14 21.99 -6.64 -8.80
CA ILE A 14 23.02 -5.76 -8.23
C ILE A 14 22.49 -4.76 -7.20
N TYR A 15 21.17 -4.61 -7.08
CA TYR A 15 20.53 -3.77 -6.08
C TYR A 15 20.12 -4.62 -4.89
N GLU A 16 20.24 -4.12 -3.66
CA GLU A 16 19.73 -4.78 -2.46
C GLU A 16 18.94 -3.78 -1.63
N PRO A 17 17.60 -3.68 -1.81
CA PRO A 17 16.80 -2.71 -1.07
C PRO A 17 16.75 -3.04 0.42
N LYS A 18 16.97 -2.01 1.25
CA LYS A 18 16.94 -2.12 2.71
C LYS A 18 15.71 -1.42 3.29
N VAL A 19 15.49 -0.17 2.89
CA VAL A 19 14.40 0.67 3.42
C VAL A 19 13.81 1.54 2.32
N TYR A 20 12.49 1.62 2.28
CA TYR A 20 11.73 2.60 1.51
C TYR A 20 11.19 3.67 2.45
N VAL A 21 11.43 4.93 2.13
CA VAL A 21 10.78 6.09 2.75
C VAL A 21 9.79 6.64 1.75
N LEU A 22 8.51 6.39 1.98
CA LEU A 22 7.40 6.76 1.10
C LEU A 22 6.63 7.93 1.68
N GLU A 23 6.42 8.95 0.86
CA GLU A 23 5.56 10.09 1.18
C GLU A 23 4.66 10.37 -0.02
N LEU A 24 3.34 10.28 0.19
CA LEU A 24 2.36 10.42 -0.88
C LEU A 24 1.41 11.59 -0.62
N TYR A 25 1.10 12.31 -1.70
CA TYR A 25 0.20 13.46 -1.75
C TYR A 25 -0.96 13.10 -2.69
N PRO A 26 -1.95 12.31 -2.22
CA PRO A 26 -3.10 11.95 -3.04
C PRO A 26 -4.04 13.13 -3.32
N ASN A 27 -4.36 13.36 -4.59
CA ASN A 27 -5.35 14.33 -5.03
C ASN A 27 -6.61 13.59 -5.52
N ALA A 28 -7.61 13.49 -4.64
CA ALA A 28 -8.88 12.84 -4.94
C ALA A 28 -9.76 13.63 -5.94
N LYS A 29 -9.47 14.90 -6.20
CA LYS A 29 -10.22 15.73 -7.16
C LYS A 29 -9.76 15.47 -8.60
N ASP A 30 -8.44 15.41 -8.81
CA ASP A 30 -7.84 15.23 -10.14
C ASP A 30 -7.51 13.76 -10.43
N PHE A 31 -7.82 12.85 -9.49
CA PHE A 31 -7.50 11.43 -9.55
C PHE A 31 -6.02 11.15 -9.88
N THR A 32 -5.13 11.94 -9.30
CA THR A 32 -3.68 11.78 -9.39
C THR A 32 -3.06 11.79 -8.01
N PHE A 33 -1.78 11.48 -7.93
CA PHE A 33 -1.03 11.67 -6.69
C PHE A 33 0.41 12.01 -7.02
N HIS A 34 1.03 12.83 -6.18
CA HIS A 34 2.48 12.96 -6.17
C HIS A 34 3.06 12.02 -5.13
N GLY A 35 4.29 11.57 -5.37
CA GLY A 35 5.03 10.76 -4.43
C GLY A 35 6.48 11.19 -4.37
N ARG A 36 7.04 11.07 -3.17
CA ARG A 36 8.47 11.09 -2.92
C ARG A 36 8.84 9.73 -2.36
N VAL A 37 9.81 9.07 -2.98
CA VAL A 37 10.39 7.83 -2.46
C VAL A 37 11.89 7.99 -2.30
N THR A 38 12.40 7.65 -1.13
CA THR A 38 13.83 7.38 -0.93
C THR A 38 14.02 5.89 -0.75
N ILE A 39 14.80 5.27 -1.63
CA ILE A 39 15.15 3.85 -1.54
C ILE A 39 16.58 3.77 -1.02
N CYS A 40 16.73 3.41 0.25
CA CYS A 40 18.03 3.06 0.83
C CYS A 40 18.34 1.62 0.44
N MET A 41 19.47 1.42 -0.24
CA MET A 41 19.87 0.12 -0.78
C MET A 41 21.38 -0.04 -0.74
N PHE A 42 21.84 -1.28 -0.88
CA PHE A 42 23.24 -1.57 -1.18
C PHE A 42 23.38 -1.90 -2.67
N LEU A 43 24.32 -1.26 -3.35
CA LEU A 43 24.77 -1.65 -4.69
C LEU A 43 25.93 -2.63 -4.55
N THR A 44 25.81 -3.82 -5.15
CA THR A 44 26.87 -4.85 -5.11
C THR A 44 27.90 -4.70 -6.22
N GLN A 45 27.63 -3.84 -7.21
CA GLN A 45 28.53 -3.54 -8.31
C GLN A 45 28.33 -2.09 -8.76
N PRO A 46 29.38 -1.40 -9.26
CA PRO A 46 29.23 -0.09 -9.86
C PRO A 46 28.26 -0.09 -11.04
N THR A 47 27.49 0.99 -11.20
CA THR A 47 26.56 1.15 -12.33
C THR A 47 26.31 2.62 -12.66
N SER A 48 26.06 2.92 -13.94
CA SER A 48 25.62 4.25 -14.39
C SER A 48 24.10 4.40 -14.46
N SER A 49 23.35 3.32 -14.17
CA SER A 49 21.89 3.36 -14.16
C SER A 49 21.27 2.47 -13.09
N ILE A 50 20.06 2.84 -12.64
CA ILE A 50 19.23 2.03 -11.76
C ILE A 50 17.92 1.73 -12.47
N ILE A 51 17.53 0.46 -12.51
CA ILE A 51 16.31 -0.02 -13.16
C ILE A 51 15.30 -0.43 -12.07
N LEU A 52 14.10 0.13 -12.14
CA LEU A 52 12.98 -0.15 -11.23
C LEU A 52 11.76 -0.62 -12.01
N ASN A 53 10.82 -1.31 -11.35
CA ASN A 53 9.48 -1.48 -11.88
C ASN A 53 8.67 -0.19 -11.69
N ALA A 54 7.97 0.22 -12.74
CA ALA A 54 7.06 1.36 -12.74
C ALA A 54 6.02 1.20 -13.85
N LYS A 55 4.75 1.47 -13.55
CA LYS A 55 3.66 1.46 -14.54
C LYS A 55 2.70 2.60 -14.28
N LYS A 56 2.42 3.41 -15.31
CA LYS A 56 1.59 4.64 -15.19
C LYS A 56 2.12 5.60 -14.09
N ILE A 57 3.45 5.64 -13.95
CA ILE A 57 4.17 6.55 -13.06
C ILE A 57 5.10 7.40 -13.92
N ASN A 58 5.04 8.71 -13.73
CA ASN A 58 5.96 9.68 -14.33
C ASN A 58 6.95 10.16 -13.27
N VAL A 59 8.21 9.74 -13.36
CA VAL A 59 9.30 10.25 -12.52
C VAL A 59 9.69 11.64 -13.01
N ILE A 60 9.56 12.63 -12.12
CA ILE A 60 9.82 14.05 -12.37
C ILE A 60 11.30 14.37 -12.12
N SER A 61 11.87 13.82 -11.05
CA SER A 61 13.27 13.98 -10.73
C SER A 61 13.81 12.76 -10.00
N ALA A 62 15.11 12.52 -10.18
CA ALA A 62 15.83 11.47 -9.49
C ALA A 62 17.25 11.96 -9.15
N LYS A 63 17.73 11.57 -7.96
CA LYS A 63 19.11 11.78 -7.53
C LYS A 63 19.57 10.61 -6.68
N ALA A 64 20.83 10.23 -6.82
CA ALA A 64 21.47 9.20 -6.00
C ALA A 64 22.53 9.85 -5.11
N ARG A 65 22.75 9.29 -3.92
CA ARG A 65 23.82 9.70 -3.02
C ARG A 65 24.37 8.48 -2.29
N HIS A 66 25.67 8.43 -2.10
CA HIS A 66 26.31 7.45 -1.21
C HIS A 66 26.02 7.76 0.25
N SER A 67 25.38 6.85 0.97
CA SER A 67 24.92 7.07 2.35
C SER A 67 26.09 7.20 3.35
N ALA A 68 27.25 6.60 3.06
CA ALA A 68 28.45 6.62 3.90
C ALA A 68 29.33 7.87 3.71
N LEU A 69 29.17 8.57 2.58
CA LEU A 69 29.89 9.81 2.34
C LEU A 69 29.10 10.94 3.03
N GLN A 70 29.67 11.54 4.07
CA GLN A 70 29.19 12.84 4.60
C GLN A 70 29.25 13.97 3.55
N SER A 71 29.68 13.67 2.32
CA SER A 71 29.67 14.64 1.24
C SER A 71 28.25 14.87 0.75
N GLU A 72 27.91 16.13 0.50
CA GLU A 72 26.67 16.54 -0.18
C GLU A 72 26.66 16.16 -1.68
N LEU A 73 27.62 15.35 -2.14
CA LEU A 73 27.74 14.95 -3.54
C LEU A 73 26.58 14.01 -3.92
N THR A 74 25.49 14.62 -4.33
CA THR A 74 24.40 13.97 -5.03
C THR A 74 24.75 13.83 -6.51
N VAL A 75 24.57 12.64 -7.05
CA VAL A 75 24.64 12.39 -8.49
C VAL A 75 23.23 12.59 -9.08
N PRO A 76 23.00 13.64 -9.88
CA PRO A 76 21.70 13.87 -10.49
C PRO A 76 21.44 12.87 -11.62
N MET A 77 20.16 12.69 -11.92
CA MET A 77 19.72 11.98 -13.12
C MET A 77 20.08 12.77 -14.38
N LYS A 78 20.71 12.08 -15.33
CA LYS A 78 20.99 12.55 -16.70
C LYS A 78 19.81 12.37 -17.63
N SER A 79 19.20 11.18 -17.59
CA SER A 79 18.07 10.83 -18.45
C SER A 79 17.26 9.69 -17.86
N ILE A 80 16.05 9.52 -18.41
CA ILE A 80 15.12 8.49 -18.01
C ILE A 80 14.56 7.78 -19.23
N MET A 81 14.44 6.45 -19.15
CA MET A 81 13.88 5.63 -20.21
C MET A 81 12.81 4.72 -19.64
N TYR A 82 11.66 4.67 -20.29
CA TYR A 82 10.55 3.80 -19.93
C TYR A 82 10.47 2.63 -20.89
N ASP A 83 10.35 1.42 -20.34
CA ASP A 83 9.95 0.23 -21.08
C ASP A 83 8.55 -0.15 -20.62
N GLU A 84 7.54 0.32 -21.37
CA GLU A 84 6.13 0.06 -21.05
C GLU A 84 5.77 -1.43 -21.16
N LYS A 85 6.48 -2.19 -22.00
CA LYS A 85 6.20 -3.62 -22.19
C LYS A 85 6.70 -4.44 -21.02
N GLN A 86 7.86 -4.08 -20.47
CA GLN A 86 8.44 -4.72 -19.28
C GLN A 86 8.00 -4.07 -17.97
N GLU A 87 7.25 -2.96 -18.04
CA GLU A 87 6.82 -2.15 -16.88
C GLU A 87 8.03 -1.71 -16.03
N LYS A 88 9.05 -1.18 -16.71
CA LYS A 88 10.31 -0.74 -16.11
C LYS A 88 10.61 0.71 -16.42
N VAL A 89 11.37 1.32 -15.51
CA VAL A 89 11.99 2.63 -15.69
C VAL A 89 13.48 2.51 -15.41
N ALA A 90 14.30 2.96 -16.36
CA ALA A 90 15.75 3.05 -16.23
C ALA A 90 16.14 4.51 -16.01
N ILE A 91 16.77 4.77 -14.87
CA ILE A 91 17.26 6.09 -14.48
C ILE A 91 18.76 6.10 -14.72
N HIS A 92 19.22 6.93 -15.66
CA HIS A 92 20.64 7.09 -15.96
C HIS A 92 21.20 8.30 -15.22
N PHE A 93 22.40 8.16 -14.66
CA PHE A 93 23.05 9.19 -13.86
C PHE A 93 24.20 9.87 -14.64
N ASP A 94 24.55 11.09 -14.23
CA ASP A 94 25.63 11.84 -14.89
C ASP A 94 27.03 11.24 -14.64
N SER A 95 27.20 10.52 -13.55
CA SER A 95 28.41 9.77 -13.23
C SER A 95 28.06 8.37 -12.73
N GLU A 96 29.04 7.47 -12.80
CA GLU A 96 28.91 6.13 -12.27
C GLU A 96 28.68 6.16 -10.75
N LEU A 97 27.74 5.34 -10.29
CA LEU A 97 27.49 5.06 -8.89
C LEU A 97 28.39 3.89 -8.50
N ALA A 98 29.36 4.12 -7.63
CA ALA A 98 30.20 3.06 -7.09
C ALA A 98 29.38 2.04 -6.27
N GLU A 99 29.98 0.86 -6.05
CA GLU A 99 29.49 -0.13 -5.07
C GLU A 99 29.37 0.50 -3.68
N GLY A 100 28.36 0.10 -2.90
CA GLY A 100 28.15 0.60 -1.55
C GLY A 100 26.70 0.97 -1.22
N ASP A 101 26.50 1.56 -0.04
CA ASP A 101 25.20 2.05 0.40
C ASP A 101 24.80 3.32 -0.36
N ILE A 102 23.62 3.29 -0.98
CA ILE A 102 23.05 4.36 -1.79
C ILE A 102 21.65 4.71 -1.30
N ASP A 103 21.38 6.01 -1.23
CA ASP A 103 20.03 6.57 -1.18
C ASP A 103 19.61 7.03 -2.59
N LEU A 104 18.63 6.35 -3.18
CA LEU A 104 17.96 6.80 -4.41
C LEU A 104 16.72 7.61 -4.07
N CYS A 105 16.74 8.91 -4.31
CA CYS A 105 15.60 9.79 -4.07
C CYS A 105 14.87 10.10 -5.38
N LEU A 106 13.57 9.80 -5.44
CA LEU A 106 12.71 10.06 -6.58
C LEU A 106 11.55 10.98 -6.18
N VAL A 107 11.21 11.92 -7.06
CA VAL A 107 9.92 12.61 -7.05
C VAL A 107 9.16 12.19 -8.29
N TYR A 108 7.91 11.80 -8.15
CA TYR A 108 7.12 11.25 -9.24
C TYR A 108 5.64 11.62 -9.11
N LYS A 109 4.91 11.43 -10.20
CA LYS A 109 3.45 11.60 -10.28
C LYS A 109 2.82 10.32 -10.81
N GLY A 110 1.75 9.87 -10.18
CA GLY A 110 0.96 8.73 -10.60
C GLY A 110 -0.52 9.08 -10.78
N VAL A 111 -1.28 8.09 -11.23
CA VAL A 111 -2.74 8.19 -11.43
C VAL A 111 -3.43 7.27 -10.43
N LEU A 112 -4.45 7.80 -9.74
CA LEU A 112 -5.36 7.00 -8.94
C LEU A 112 -6.24 6.17 -9.87
N ALA A 113 -5.97 4.87 -9.93
CA ALA A 113 -6.66 3.97 -10.83
C ALA A 113 -8.14 3.78 -10.48
N ASP A 114 -8.93 3.29 -11.43
CA ASP A 114 -10.35 2.91 -11.29
C ASP A 114 -10.59 1.43 -11.57
N ASP A 115 -9.53 0.64 -11.69
CA ASP A 115 -9.57 -0.79 -12.00
C ASP A 115 -9.30 -1.67 -10.77
N MET A 116 -9.37 -1.10 -9.55
CA MET A 116 -9.11 -1.78 -8.26
C MET A 116 -7.69 -2.34 -8.08
N HIS A 117 -6.70 -1.85 -8.83
CA HIS A 117 -5.30 -2.29 -8.74
C HIS A 117 -4.33 -1.11 -8.56
N GLY A 118 -3.24 -1.35 -7.84
CA GLY A 118 -2.27 -0.29 -7.52
C GLY A 118 -2.84 0.63 -6.45
N PHE A 119 -2.55 1.93 -6.56
CA PHE A 119 -3.22 2.95 -5.75
C PHE A 119 -4.45 3.44 -6.52
N TYR A 120 -5.64 3.17 -5.99
CA TYR A 120 -6.89 3.29 -6.72
C TYR A 120 -7.98 3.99 -5.91
N ARG A 121 -9.02 4.45 -6.59
CA ARG A 121 -10.21 5.06 -6.00
C ARG A 121 -11.38 4.07 -5.96
N SER A 122 -12.06 4.00 -4.84
CA SER A 122 -13.35 3.34 -4.62
C SER A 122 -14.36 4.39 -4.18
N THR A 123 -15.65 4.13 -4.38
CA THR A 123 -16.70 5.03 -3.90
C THR A 123 -17.74 4.30 -3.05
N TYR A 124 -18.38 5.04 -2.15
CA TYR A 124 -19.60 4.59 -1.48
C TYR A 124 -20.61 5.72 -1.40
N LYS A 125 -21.88 5.35 -1.24
CA LYS A 125 -22.94 6.30 -0.93
C LYS A 125 -23.28 6.26 0.54
N ASP A 126 -23.42 7.43 1.15
CA ASP A 126 -23.93 7.56 2.51
C ASP A 126 -25.47 7.41 2.57
N SER A 127 -26.05 7.66 3.74
CA SER A 127 -27.50 7.59 3.95
C SER A 127 -28.29 8.65 3.18
N ASN A 128 -27.65 9.77 2.82
CA ASN A 128 -28.25 10.86 2.07
C ASN A 128 -28.11 10.65 0.54
N GLY A 129 -27.38 9.60 0.14
CA GLY A 129 -27.10 9.29 -1.26
C GLY A 129 -25.90 10.05 -1.83
N GLU A 130 -25.18 10.82 -1.01
CA GLU A 130 -23.96 11.52 -1.41
C GLU A 130 -22.83 10.52 -1.63
N GLU A 131 -22.07 10.73 -2.71
CA GLU A 131 -20.94 9.86 -3.05
C GLU A 131 -19.68 10.33 -2.34
N HIS A 132 -19.01 9.40 -1.67
CA HIS A 132 -17.77 9.61 -0.94
C HIS A 132 -16.67 8.76 -1.57
N ILE A 133 -15.44 9.30 -1.61
CA ILE A 133 -14.27 8.63 -2.18
C ILE A 133 -13.45 7.98 -1.07
N ILE A 134 -13.02 6.75 -1.32
CA ILE A 134 -11.99 6.04 -0.58
C ILE A 134 -10.81 5.83 -1.54
N LEU A 135 -9.61 6.19 -1.10
CA LEU A 135 -8.38 5.82 -1.79
C LEU A 135 -7.81 4.58 -1.11
N SER A 136 -7.55 3.52 -1.87
CA SER A 136 -7.12 2.23 -1.33
C SER A 136 -6.01 1.64 -2.20
N THR A 137 -5.35 0.62 -1.68
CA THR A 137 -4.25 -0.07 -2.35
C THR A 137 -4.56 -1.56 -2.51
N GLN A 138 -4.18 -2.10 -3.66
CA GLN A 138 -4.17 -3.54 -3.95
C GLN A 138 -2.94 -3.84 -4.82
N PHE A 139 -1.90 -4.41 -4.21
CA PHE A 139 -0.61 -4.57 -4.88
C PHE A 139 -0.32 -5.98 -5.37
N GLU A 140 -0.98 -7.01 -4.84
CA GLU A 140 -0.79 -8.36 -5.35
C GLU A 140 -1.35 -8.51 -6.77
N ALA A 141 -0.63 -9.09 -7.74
CA ALA A 141 0.73 -9.66 -7.60
C ALA A 141 1.87 -8.68 -7.92
N THR A 142 1.64 -7.71 -8.82
CA THR A 142 2.71 -6.84 -9.38
C THR A 142 2.23 -5.40 -9.58
N TYR A 143 1.42 -4.88 -8.66
CA TYR A 143 0.80 -3.57 -8.79
C TYR A 143 1.36 -2.52 -7.82
N ALA A 144 2.32 -2.86 -6.94
CA ALA A 144 3.03 -1.85 -6.14
C ALA A 144 3.75 -0.84 -7.05
N ARG A 145 4.28 -1.30 -8.19
CA ARG A 145 4.86 -0.46 -9.27
C ARG A 145 3.91 0.59 -9.88
N ARG A 146 2.60 0.51 -9.60
CA ARG A 146 1.60 1.53 -10.00
C ARG A 146 1.39 2.61 -8.94
N ALA A 147 1.95 2.43 -7.75
CA ALA A 147 1.88 3.37 -6.64
C ALA A 147 3.23 4.04 -6.37
N PHE A 148 4.34 3.33 -6.54
CA PHE A 148 5.68 3.88 -6.38
C PHE A 148 6.70 3.08 -7.22
N PRO A 149 7.71 3.72 -7.83
CA PRO A 149 8.82 3.01 -8.46
C PRO A 149 9.55 2.14 -7.43
N CYS A 150 9.69 0.84 -7.70
CA CYS A 150 10.28 -0.10 -6.73
C CYS A 150 10.88 -1.35 -7.37
N PHE A 151 11.57 -2.16 -6.57
CA PHE A 151 12.01 -3.51 -6.99
C PHE A 151 10.86 -4.49 -6.72
N ASP A 152 9.87 -4.50 -7.61
CA ASP A 152 8.56 -5.15 -7.40
C ASP A 152 8.60 -6.66 -7.70
N GLU A 153 9.43 -7.37 -6.96
CA GLU A 153 9.56 -8.83 -6.96
C GLU A 153 9.55 -9.33 -5.50
N PRO A 154 8.85 -10.43 -5.17
CA PRO A 154 8.55 -10.79 -3.78
C PRO A 154 9.79 -11.13 -2.93
N ASP A 155 10.90 -11.54 -3.55
CA ASP A 155 12.17 -11.82 -2.88
C ASP A 155 12.97 -10.56 -2.51
N ARG A 156 12.55 -9.38 -2.98
CA ARG A 156 13.21 -8.08 -2.79
C ARG A 156 12.71 -7.36 -1.53
N LYS A 157 12.73 -8.08 -0.41
CA LYS A 157 12.14 -7.60 0.84
C LYS A 157 12.92 -6.45 1.46
N ALA A 158 12.20 -5.43 1.91
CA ALA A 158 12.72 -4.24 2.57
C ALA A 158 11.78 -3.81 3.71
N LYS A 159 12.19 -2.81 4.49
CA LYS A 159 11.31 -2.13 5.44
C LYS A 159 10.67 -0.91 4.78
N PHE A 160 9.53 -0.47 5.30
CA PHE A 160 8.79 0.67 4.76
C PHE A 160 8.45 1.66 5.87
N ARG A 161 8.80 2.92 5.65
CA ARG A 161 8.36 4.09 6.43
C ARG A 161 7.40 4.87 5.54
N ILE A 162 6.14 4.96 5.94
CA ILE A 162 5.06 5.47 5.08
C ILE A 162 4.51 6.74 5.71
N SER A 163 4.28 7.75 4.87
CA SER A 163 3.57 8.97 5.25
C SER A 163 2.60 9.40 4.16
N LEU A 164 1.45 9.92 4.59
CA LEU A 164 0.38 10.40 3.70
C LEU A 164 0.03 11.84 4.06
N VAL A 165 0.01 12.73 3.08
CA VAL A 165 -0.45 14.11 3.23
C VAL A 165 -1.90 14.19 2.75
N ILE A 166 -2.81 14.35 3.70
CA ILE A 166 -4.26 14.24 3.48
C ILE A 166 -5.02 15.39 4.15
N PRO A 167 -6.26 15.69 3.73
CA PRO A 167 -7.15 16.56 4.48
C PRO A 167 -7.32 16.11 5.94
N ASP A 168 -7.33 17.08 6.86
CA ASP A 168 -7.35 16.87 8.32
C ASP A 168 -8.52 16.03 8.87
N HIS A 169 -9.67 16.11 8.23
CA HIS A 169 -10.90 15.39 8.59
C HIS A 169 -10.92 13.92 8.11
N LEU A 170 -9.97 13.51 7.25
CA LEU A 170 -9.92 12.14 6.75
C LEU A 170 -9.08 11.24 7.67
N THR A 171 -9.37 9.95 7.60
CA THR A 171 -8.57 8.91 8.25
C THR A 171 -7.56 8.35 7.26
N ALA A 172 -6.30 8.21 7.70
CA ALA A 172 -5.25 7.48 7.01
C ALA A 172 -4.95 6.17 7.76
N LEU A 173 -4.87 5.06 7.03
CA LEU A 173 -4.50 3.74 7.56
C LEU A 173 -3.30 3.22 6.78
N SER A 174 -2.40 2.49 7.44
CA SER A 174 -1.31 1.75 6.79
C SER A 174 -1.00 0.46 7.56
N CYS A 175 0.03 -0.29 7.15
CA CYS A 175 0.45 -1.55 7.77
C CYS A 175 0.75 -1.41 9.27
N MET A 176 1.40 -0.31 9.67
CA MET A 176 1.84 -0.04 11.04
C MET A 176 0.98 1.05 11.72
N PRO A 177 1.09 1.23 13.06
CA PRO A 177 0.38 2.30 13.77
C PRO A 177 0.78 3.70 13.30
N GLU A 178 -0.16 4.64 13.40
CA GLU A 178 0.10 6.09 13.28
C GLU A 178 1.00 6.54 14.44
N VAL A 179 2.14 7.16 14.13
CA VAL A 179 3.12 7.67 15.12
C VAL A 179 3.12 9.18 15.22
N SER A 180 2.69 9.88 14.16
CA SER A 180 2.58 11.33 14.15
C SER A 180 1.46 11.80 13.20
N ARG A 181 0.87 12.94 13.55
CA ARG A 181 -0.08 13.68 12.69
C ARG A 181 0.17 15.16 12.89
N ASN A 182 0.82 15.77 11.90
CA ASN A 182 1.26 17.16 12.00
C ASN A 182 0.65 18.00 10.87
N PRO A 183 0.21 19.25 11.12
CA PRO A 183 -0.22 20.17 10.08
C PRO A 183 0.87 20.37 9.02
N VAL A 184 0.47 20.53 7.76
CA VAL A 184 1.35 20.82 6.62
C VAL A 184 1.12 22.25 6.15
N GLU A 185 2.20 22.96 5.85
CA GLU A 185 2.11 24.32 5.33
C GLU A 185 1.42 24.35 3.97
N LYS A 186 0.57 25.36 3.77
CA LYS A 186 -0.21 25.54 2.53
C LYS A 186 0.67 25.57 1.27
N CYS A 187 1.86 26.18 1.35
CA CYS A 187 2.79 26.26 0.22
C CYS A 187 3.32 24.88 -0.21
N GLU A 188 3.51 23.94 0.71
CA GLU A 188 3.93 22.57 0.40
C GLU A 188 2.81 21.80 -0.30
N VAL A 189 1.58 21.94 0.20
CA VAL A 189 0.37 21.34 -0.37
C VAL A 189 0.15 21.83 -1.81
N GLU A 190 0.27 23.14 -2.04
CA GLU A 190 0.11 23.77 -3.37
C GLU A 190 1.19 23.33 -4.36
N LYS A 191 2.44 23.15 -3.90
CA LYS A 191 3.54 22.64 -4.72
C LYS A 191 3.22 21.29 -5.35
N TYR A 192 2.45 20.44 -4.66
CA TYR A 192 2.03 19.12 -5.15
C TYR A 192 0.63 19.13 -5.78
N GLY A 193 0.08 20.31 -6.05
CA GLY A 193 -1.20 20.49 -6.74
C GLY A 193 -2.39 19.97 -5.95
N LEU A 194 -2.28 19.87 -4.62
CA LEU A 194 -3.39 19.49 -3.76
C LEU A 194 -4.36 20.69 -3.63
N PRO A 195 -5.69 20.49 -3.66
CA PRO A 195 -6.63 21.60 -3.57
C PRO A 195 -6.57 22.31 -2.21
N THR A 196 -6.25 23.60 -2.20
CA THR A 196 -6.15 24.45 -0.98
C THR A 196 -7.28 25.46 -0.81
N ALA A 197 -8.19 25.54 -1.77
CA ALA A 197 -9.43 26.32 -1.67
C ALA A 197 -10.52 25.61 -0.84
N ILE A 198 -10.24 24.41 -0.33
CA ILE A 198 -11.14 23.61 0.50
C ILE A 198 -11.09 24.15 1.94
N SER A 199 -12.20 24.06 2.68
CA SER A 199 -12.37 24.44 4.10
C SER A 199 -11.48 23.70 5.11
N HIS A 200 -10.56 22.86 4.64
CA HIS A 200 -9.81 21.91 5.45
C HIS A 200 -8.32 22.15 5.32
N SER A 201 -7.62 22.05 6.44
CA SER A 201 -6.16 22.01 6.46
C SER A 201 -5.67 20.63 6.04
N TYR A 202 -4.39 20.51 5.70
CA TYR A 202 -3.77 19.22 5.43
C TYR A 202 -2.89 18.84 6.62
N VAL A 203 -2.85 17.53 6.87
CA VAL A 203 -1.96 16.92 7.85
C VAL A 203 -1.09 15.88 7.16
N LYS A 204 0.14 15.74 7.63
CA LYS A 204 1.03 14.63 7.32
C LYS A 204 0.85 13.59 8.41
N VAL A 205 0.32 12.43 8.04
CA VAL A 205 0.20 11.27 8.91
C VAL A 205 1.39 10.36 8.65
N GLU A 206 2.18 10.08 9.68
CA GLU A 206 3.34 9.19 9.59
C GLU A 206 3.06 7.89 10.34
N PHE A 207 3.48 6.77 9.75
CA PHE A 207 3.33 5.43 10.33
C PHE A 207 4.69 4.86 10.76
N ASP A 208 4.66 3.98 11.76
CA ASP A 208 5.87 3.30 12.25
C ASP A 208 6.53 2.44 11.15
N GLU A 209 7.82 2.14 11.31
CA GLU A 209 8.57 1.35 10.34
C GLU A 209 8.10 -0.11 10.33
N THR A 210 7.82 -0.66 9.14
CA THR A 210 7.43 -2.07 9.01
C THR A 210 8.60 -3.02 9.29
N PRO A 211 8.33 -4.27 9.70
CA PRO A 211 9.31 -5.34 9.51
C PRO A 211 9.69 -5.52 8.04
N ARG A 212 10.74 -6.32 7.81
CA ARG A 212 11.20 -6.63 6.44
C ARG A 212 10.15 -7.48 5.71
N MET A 213 9.53 -6.90 4.68
CA MET A 213 8.43 -7.50 3.92
C MET A 213 8.54 -7.22 2.43
N SER A 214 7.71 -7.89 1.62
CA SER A 214 7.66 -7.72 0.17
C SER A 214 6.79 -6.53 -0.23
N THR A 215 7.04 -5.94 -1.40
CA THR A 215 6.30 -4.77 -1.92
C THR A 215 4.80 -5.01 -2.04
N TYR A 216 4.38 -6.23 -2.40
CA TYR A 216 2.96 -6.56 -2.65
C TYR A 216 2.07 -6.53 -1.39
N ILE A 217 2.68 -6.55 -0.19
CA ILE A 217 1.99 -6.55 1.11
C ILE A 217 1.90 -5.13 1.70
N VAL A 218 2.56 -4.15 1.08
CA VAL A 218 2.43 -2.73 1.47
C VAL A 218 0.98 -2.30 1.22
N ALA A 219 0.37 -1.64 2.22
CA ALA A 219 -0.94 -1.05 2.06
C ALA A 219 -1.06 0.29 2.77
N PHE A 220 -1.86 1.16 2.17
CA PHE A 220 -2.36 2.38 2.76
C PHE A 220 -3.73 2.74 2.18
N ILE A 221 -4.55 3.38 3.01
CA ILE A 221 -5.95 3.71 2.72
C ILE A 221 -6.25 5.10 3.27
N VAL A 222 -7.00 5.91 2.51
CA VAL A 222 -7.46 7.24 2.92
C VAL A 222 -8.96 7.35 2.69
N GLY A 223 -9.72 7.78 3.70
CA GLY A 223 -11.15 7.99 3.59
C GLY A 223 -11.82 8.28 4.92
N CYS A 224 -13.14 8.45 4.90
CA CYS A 224 -13.95 8.52 6.10
C CYS A 224 -14.32 7.10 6.56
N PHE A 225 -14.02 6.78 7.81
CA PHE A 225 -14.34 5.47 8.38
C PHE A 225 -14.76 5.60 9.83
N ASP A 226 -15.68 4.73 10.25
CA ASP A 226 -15.87 4.38 11.65
C ASP A 226 -15.20 3.04 11.92
N TYR A 227 -14.94 2.73 13.19
CA TYR A 227 -14.41 1.43 13.57
C TYR A 227 -15.02 0.90 14.86
N THR A 228 -14.91 -0.41 15.03
CA THR A 228 -15.06 -1.09 16.32
C THR A 228 -13.71 -1.72 16.68
N GLU A 229 -13.39 -1.76 17.97
CA GLU A 229 -12.07 -2.13 18.47
C GLU A 229 -12.17 -3.16 19.60
N ALA A 230 -11.18 -4.04 19.67
CA ALA A 230 -10.89 -4.88 20.82
C ALA A 230 -9.39 -5.17 20.89
N GLU A 231 -8.92 -5.69 22.03
CA GLU A 231 -7.58 -6.24 22.17
C GLU A 231 -7.65 -7.78 22.27
N ASP A 232 -6.61 -8.45 21.78
CA ASP A 232 -6.43 -9.88 22.01
C ASP A 232 -5.84 -10.17 23.41
N VAL A 233 -5.58 -11.45 23.70
CA VAL A 233 -5.09 -11.88 25.02
C VAL A 233 -3.66 -11.45 25.33
N VAL A 234 -2.89 -11.00 24.33
CA VAL A 234 -1.50 -10.53 24.48
C VAL A 234 -1.36 -9.03 24.20
N GLY A 235 -2.47 -8.30 23.99
CA GLY A 235 -2.49 -6.86 23.81
C GLY A 235 -2.37 -6.36 22.37
N VAL A 236 -2.51 -7.23 21.36
CA VAL A 236 -2.60 -6.78 19.95
C VAL A 236 -3.92 -6.04 19.77
N ARG A 237 -3.83 -4.78 19.32
CA ARG A 237 -5.01 -3.96 19.03
C ARG A 237 -5.64 -4.38 17.72
N ILE A 238 -6.93 -4.74 17.74
CA ILE A 238 -7.67 -5.18 16.57
C ILE A 238 -8.79 -4.19 16.29
N ARG A 239 -8.83 -3.65 15.07
CA ARG A 239 -9.91 -2.75 14.64
C ARG A 239 -10.57 -3.27 13.38
N VAL A 240 -11.89 -3.12 13.29
CA VAL A 240 -12.65 -3.34 12.07
C VAL A 240 -13.20 -2.00 11.59
N TYR A 241 -12.66 -1.52 10.48
CA TYR A 241 -13.03 -0.28 9.82
C TYR A 241 -14.14 -0.52 8.79
N THR A 242 -15.13 0.37 8.80
CA THR A 242 -16.26 0.38 7.88
C THR A 242 -16.55 1.81 7.44
N PRO A 243 -17.26 2.02 6.31
CA PRO A 243 -17.82 3.33 6.00
C PRO A 243 -18.63 3.90 7.19
N PRO A 244 -18.78 5.23 7.30
CA PRO A 244 -19.43 5.87 8.43
C PRO A 244 -20.84 5.32 8.70
N ASN A 245 -21.24 5.29 9.97
CA ASN A 245 -22.49 4.75 10.50
C ASN A 245 -22.69 3.24 10.31
N ARG A 246 -21.62 2.47 10.03
CA ARG A 246 -21.69 1.01 9.80
C ARG A 246 -20.78 0.18 10.70
N SER A 247 -20.16 0.77 11.73
CA SER A 247 -19.22 0.08 12.62
C SER A 247 -19.83 -1.14 13.33
N HIS A 248 -21.13 -1.10 13.64
CA HIS A 248 -21.88 -2.21 14.22
C HIS A 248 -21.84 -3.48 13.34
N LEU A 249 -21.73 -3.36 12.02
CA LEU A 249 -21.59 -4.50 11.11
C LEU A 249 -20.23 -5.20 11.26
N GLY A 250 -19.23 -4.51 11.79
CA GLY A 250 -17.88 -5.05 12.04
C GLY A 250 -17.78 -5.94 13.29
N LEU A 251 -18.78 -5.96 14.18
CA LEU A 251 -18.70 -6.65 15.48
C LEU A 251 -18.48 -8.16 15.36
N HIS A 252 -19.06 -8.81 14.34
CA HIS A 252 -18.83 -10.23 14.12
C HIS A 252 -17.40 -10.50 13.67
N ALA A 253 -16.90 -9.74 12.69
CA ALA A 253 -15.52 -9.85 12.22
C ALA A 253 -14.51 -9.57 13.35
N LEU A 254 -14.78 -8.58 14.21
CA LEU A 254 -13.94 -8.26 15.35
C LEU A 254 -13.82 -9.43 16.34
N ARG A 255 -14.96 -10.04 16.71
CA ARG A 255 -14.98 -11.23 17.58
C ARG A 255 -14.20 -12.39 16.99
N MET A 256 -14.31 -12.59 15.68
CA MET A 256 -13.59 -13.64 14.97
C MET A 256 -12.08 -13.38 14.95
N ALA A 257 -11.65 -12.17 14.56
CA ALA A 257 -10.24 -11.79 14.53
C ALA A 257 -9.59 -11.91 15.91
N ARG A 258 -10.26 -11.43 16.96
CA ARG A 258 -9.82 -11.55 18.37
C ARG A 258 -9.64 -13.00 18.82
N SER A 259 -10.44 -13.92 18.31
CA SER A 259 -10.33 -15.35 18.66
C SER A 259 -9.30 -16.08 17.78
N ALA A 260 -9.10 -15.61 16.54
CA ALA A 260 -8.19 -16.21 15.59
C ALA A 260 -6.71 -15.99 15.93
N LEU A 261 -6.32 -14.81 16.42
CA LEU A 261 -4.91 -14.53 16.75
C LEU A 261 -4.35 -15.48 17.83
N PRO A 262 -5.02 -15.70 18.99
CA PRO A 262 -4.55 -16.66 19.98
C PRO A 262 -4.55 -18.10 19.47
N PHE A 263 -5.56 -18.46 18.65
CA PHE A 263 -5.63 -19.78 18.02
C PHE A 263 -4.41 -20.04 17.13
N TYR A 264 -4.10 -19.13 16.20
CA TYR A 264 -2.94 -19.27 15.30
C TYR A 264 -1.61 -19.17 16.04
N THR A 265 -1.54 -18.35 17.10
CA THR A 265 -0.36 -18.31 17.99
C THR A 265 -0.10 -19.67 18.61
N LYS A 266 -1.15 -20.36 19.09
CA LYS A 266 -1.04 -21.72 19.63
C LYS A 266 -0.65 -22.75 18.57
N VAL A 267 -1.22 -22.65 17.36
CA VAL A 267 -0.95 -23.61 16.28
C VAL A 267 0.48 -23.48 15.74
N PHE A 268 0.95 -22.26 15.51
CA PHE A 268 2.26 -22.02 14.89
C PHE A 268 3.40 -21.83 15.90
N GLY A 269 3.08 -21.72 17.20
CA GLY A 269 4.07 -21.50 18.25
C GLY A 269 4.75 -20.13 18.21
N THR A 270 4.22 -19.19 17.43
CA THR A 270 4.74 -17.83 17.28
C THR A 270 3.59 -16.83 17.32
N GLY A 271 3.76 -15.76 18.09
CA GLY A 271 2.76 -14.70 18.24
C GLY A 271 2.63 -13.84 16.99
N TYR A 272 1.52 -13.10 16.91
CA TYR A 272 1.38 -12.07 15.88
C TYR A 272 2.41 -10.95 16.12
N PRO A 273 3.26 -10.62 15.14
CA PRO A 273 4.46 -9.81 15.41
C PRO A 273 4.24 -8.29 15.33
N LEU A 274 3.07 -7.82 14.90
CA LEU A 274 2.77 -6.39 14.81
C LEU A 274 1.92 -5.93 16.01
N PRO A 275 2.03 -4.66 16.44
CA PRO A 275 1.27 -4.14 17.58
C PRO A 275 -0.24 -4.01 17.31
N LYS A 276 -0.66 -4.06 16.03
CA LYS A 276 -2.06 -3.93 15.63
C LYS A 276 -2.42 -4.74 14.39
N LEU A 277 -3.70 -5.09 14.28
CA LEU A 277 -4.31 -5.72 13.13
C LEU A 277 -5.61 -4.98 12.76
N ASP A 278 -5.58 -4.26 11.64
CA ASP A 278 -6.76 -3.60 11.12
C ASP A 278 -7.40 -4.43 10.01
N LEU A 279 -8.73 -4.52 10.02
CA LEU A 279 -9.55 -5.12 8.96
C LEU A 279 -10.41 -4.02 8.36
N VAL A 280 -10.30 -3.76 7.06
CA VAL A 280 -10.98 -2.64 6.41
C VAL A 280 -11.94 -3.15 5.34
N ALA A 281 -13.21 -2.77 5.49
CA ALA A 281 -14.24 -3.09 4.52
C ALA A 281 -14.25 -2.05 3.38
N ILE A 282 -13.80 -2.45 2.20
CA ILE A 282 -13.72 -1.62 1.00
C ILE A 282 -14.88 -1.96 0.05
N PRO A 283 -15.68 -0.97 -0.40
CA PRO A 283 -16.81 -1.19 -1.30
C PRO A 283 -16.41 -1.82 -2.64
N ASP A 284 -15.42 -1.24 -3.32
CA ASP A 284 -14.91 -1.72 -4.60
C ASP A 284 -13.58 -2.43 -4.36
N PHE A 285 -13.66 -3.76 -4.35
CA PHE A 285 -12.51 -4.63 -4.16
C PHE A 285 -12.61 -5.81 -5.11
N ALA A 286 -11.58 -6.02 -5.93
CA ALA A 286 -11.60 -7.01 -7.00
C ALA A 286 -11.66 -8.45 -6.46
N MET A 287 -10.98 -8.69 -5.34
CA MET A 287 -10.86 -9.98 -4.67
C MET A 287 -11.89 -10.13 -3.54
N GLY A 288 -11.83 -11.24 -2.80
CA GLY A 288 -12.60 -11.40 -1.56
C GLY A 288 -11.98 -10.64 -0.38
N ALA A 289 -10.66 -10.81 -0.23
CA ALA A 289 -9.83 -10.15 0.77
C ALA A 289 -8.36 -10.09 0.29
N MET A 290 -7.52 -9.32 0.98
CA MET A 290 -6.06 -9.29 0.78
C MET A 290 -5.36 -9.18 2.14
N GLU A 291 -4.27 -9.94 2.29
CA GLU A 291 -3.55 -10.12 3.56
C GLU A 291 -2.46 -9.09 3.86
N ASN A 292 -2.66 -7.82 3.46
CA ASN A 292 -1.66 -6.78 3.73
C ASN A 292 -1.35 -6.72 5.23
N TRP A 293 -0.06 -6.70 5.58
CA TRP A 293 0.39 -7.04 6.92
C TRP A 293 0.01 -5.93 7.90
N GLY A 294 -0.91 -6.23 8.80
CA GLY A 294 -1.47 -5.26 9.76
C GLY A 294 -2.63 -4.43 9.21
N LEU A 295 -2.99 -4.56 7.92
CA LEU A 295 -4.10 -3.83 7.28
C LEU A 295 -4.82 -4.71 6.25
N LEU A 296 -5.55 -5.71 6.74
CA LEU A 296 -6.33 -6.62 5.90
C LEU A 296 -7.45 -5.84 5.20
N THR A 297 -7.61 -6.02 3.89
CA THR A 297 -8.72 -5.41 3.14
C THR A 297 -9.73 -6.47 2.74
N TYR A 298 -11.01 -6.13 2.80
CA TYR A 298 -12.12 -7.03 2.50
C TYR A 298 -13.12 -6.36 1.56
N ARG A 299 -13.68 -7.13 0.64
CA ARG A 299 -14.82 -6.68 -0.16
C ARG A 299 -16.08 -6.60 0.69
N VAL A 300 -16.79 -5.48 0.61
CA VAL A 300 -18.17 -5.42 1.09
C VAL A 300 -19.08 -6.17 0.11
N VAL A 301 -19.64 -7.31 0.53
CA VAL A 301 -20.73 -7.93 -0.21
C VAL A 301 -21.97 -7.06 -0.01
N LYS A 302 -22.43 -6.38 -1.06
CA LYS A 302 -23.70 -5.61 -1.01
C LYS A 302 -24.81 -6.58 -0.60
N PRO A 303 -25.45 -6.41 0.57
CA PRO A 303 -26.54 -7.27 0.95
C PRO A 303 -27.78 -6.86 0.15
N ALA A 304 -28.26 -7.74 -0.73
CA ALA A 304 -29.70 -7.84 -0.98
C ALA A 304 -30.42 -8.49 0.22
N CYS A 305 -29.70 -8.99 1.21
CA CYS A 305 -30.20 -9.47 2.50
C CYS A 305 -29.08 -9.37 3.54
N ALA A 306 -29.36 -8.80 4.69
CA ALA A 306 -28.45 -8.76 5.83
C ALA A 306 -28.07 -10.19 6.25
N CYS A 307 -26.85 -10.64 5.92
CA CYS A 307 -26.11 -11.70 6.60
C CYS A 307 -24.73 -11.90 5.96
N ALA A 308 -23.73 -12.16 6.81
CA ALA A 308 -22.46 -12.84 6.52
C ALA A 308 -21.39 -12.11 5.68
N VAL A 309 -20.37 -11.63 6.40
CA VAL A 309 -18.97 -11.89 6.01
C VAL A 309 -18.88 -13.38 5.69
N ASN A 310 -18.68 -13.73 4.42
CA ASN A 310 -18.72 -15.11 3.95
C ASN A 310 -17.31 -15.73 4.11
N PRO A 311 -17.08 -16.68 5.05
CA PRO A 311 -15.84 -17.42 5.10
C PRO A 311 -15.97 -18.61 4.15
N SER A 312 -15.92 -18.35 2.85
CA SER A 312 -15.88 -19.43 1.86
C SER A 312 -15.07 -19.02 0.62
N SER A 313 -13.75 -18.95 0.77
CA SER A 313 -12.83 -19.10 -0.34
C SER A 313 -12.21 -20.51 -0.32
N SER A 314 -12.50 -21.24 -1.40
CA SER A 314 -11.72 -22.29 -2.08
C SER A 314 -11.33 -23.63 -1.42
N LEU A 315 -11.53 -23.92 -0.13
CA LEU A 315 -11.11 -25.22 0.45
C LEU A 315 -12.21 -26.29 0.64
N MET A 316 -13.50 -25.94 0.62
CA MET A 316 -14.61 -26.88 0.89
C MET A 316 -15.34 -27.43 -0.35
N LYS A 317 -14.84 -27.18 -1.57
CA LYS A 317 -15.39 -27.77 -2.81
C LYS A 317 -14.72 -29.09 -3.25
N LYS A 318 -13.72 -29.58 -2.50
CA LYS A 318 -13.01 -30.84 -2.83
C LYS A 318 -13.39 -32.05 -1.96
N CYS A 319 -14.28 -31.90 -0.98
CA CYS A 319 -14.81 -33.03 -0.23
C CYS A 319 -16.34 -33.06 -0.41
N GLY A 320 -16.80 -33.90 -1.34
CA GLY A 320 -18.22 -34.09 -1.65
C GLY A 320 -19.00 -34.69 -0.49
N LEU A 321 -19.40 -33.86 0.47
CA LEU A 321 -20.34 -34.21 1.53
C LEU A 321 -21.49 -33.20 1.47
N GLY A 322 -22.54 -33.60 0.74
CA GLY A 322 -23.81 -32.87 0.71
C GLY A 322 -24.53 -33.06 2.04
N TYR A 323 -24.81 -31.96 2.73
CA TYR A 323 -25.77 -31.97 3.83
C TYR A 323 -27.18 -31.81 3.24
N ARG A 324 -27.99 -32.87 3.33
CA ARG A 324 -29.44 -32.81 3.15
C ARG A 324 -30.04 -32.08 4.35
N ALA A 325 -30.80 -31.03 4.08
CA ALA A 325 -31.73 -30.46 5.04
C ALA A 325 -32.98 -31.34 5.03
N ASP A 326 -33.27 -32.01 6.15
CA ASP A 326 -34.58 -32.59 6.43
C ASP A 326 -34.72 -32.85 7.94
N THR A 327 -35.79 -32.28 8.51
CA THR A 327 -36.55 -32.72 9.71
C THR A 327 -35.88 -32.73 11.08
N LEU A 328 -36.41 -31.93 12.03
CA LEU A 328 -37.17 -32.41 13.20
C LEU A 328 -37.42 -31.27 14.22
N TYR A 329 -38.72 -31.09 14.50
CA TYR A 329 -39.42 -30.39 15.60
C TYR A 329 -39.15 -28.90 15.90
#